data_AF-A0AB34C3R1-F1
#
_entry.id   AF-A0AB34C3R1-F1
#
_cell.length_a   1.000
_cell.length_b   1.000
_cell.length_c   1.000
_cell.angle_alpha   90.00
_cell.angle_beta   90.00
_cell.angle_gamma   90.00
#
_symmetry.space_group_name_H-M   'P 1'
#
loop_
_entity.id
_entity.type
_entity.pdbx_description
1 polymer ?
#
loop_
_entity_poly.entity_id
_entity_poly.type
_entity_poly.pdbx_seq_one_letter_code
_entity_poly.pdbx_strand_id
1 'polypeptide(L)'
;MYSTSRRLQVVACAVLAMALLGAVQARAASSVLIWPIDPVLEADQQASALWLENRGTETANLQIRVFAWSQSGFEDQYQNQREVIGSPPVAKIAPGQRQLVRLTRTREVPPGQELAYRIIIDEIPLAQPPIAEGEGKTAAAIRFQMRYSVPLFAYGAGLWSKEDSTRQRDPKSAGVPELSWRKVAVDGRNYVEVRNQGAVHARLTDVALKQAGQTRPLVEGLLGYVLPGAIMRWPVPAAPTADAALQVRVNGAPQVQNVAPAR
;
A
#
# COMPACT_ATOMS: atom_id res chain seq x y z
N MET A 1 -38.16 26.78 -50.79
CA MET A 1 -36.93 26.83 -49.96
C MET A 1 -37.16 26.24 -48.56
N TYR A 2 -37.50 24.94 -48.42
CA TYR A 2 -37.76 24.31 -47.09
C TYR A 2 -37.10 22.93 -46.90
N SER A 3 -36.24 22.49 -47.83
CA SER A 3 -35.68 21.11 -47.84
C SER A 3 -34.35 20.97 -47.06
N THR A 4 -33.60 22.06 -46.89
CA THR A 4 -32.25 22.05 -46.30
C THR A 4 -32.26 22.03 -44.76
N SER A 5 -33.18 22.71 -44.08
CA SER A 5 -33.18 22.75 -42.60
C SER A 5 -33.59 21.41 -41.96
N ARG A 6 -34.49 20.67 -42.61
CA ARG A 6 -34.95 19.34 -42.15
C ARG A 6 -33.84 18.29 -42.22
N ARG A 7 -32.96 18.39 -43.23
CA ARG A 7 -31.79 17.51 -43.37
C ARG A 7 -30.72 17.80 -42.31
N LEU A 8 -30.49 19.08 -41.98
CA LEU A 8 -29.56 19.45 -40.89
C LEU A 8 -30.07 18.99 -39.52
N GLN A 9 -31.38 19.06 -39.24
CA GLN A 9 -31.96 18.59 -37.98
C GLN A 9 -31.85 17.07 -37.79
N VAL A 10 -32.08 16.29 -38.86
CA VAL A 10 -31.95 14.82 -38.80
C VAL A 10 -30.49 14.40 -38.60
N VAL A 11 -29.54 15.07 -39.25
CA VAL A 11 -28.11 14.81 -39.06
C VAL A 11 -27.65 15.21 -37.66
N ALA A 12 -28.12 16.34 -37.12
CA ALA A 12 -27.80 16.76 -35.76
C ALA A 12 -28.34 15.77 -34.69
N CYS A 13 -29.56 15.26 -34.85
CA CYS A 13 -30.11 14.23 -33.96
C CYS A 13 -29.36 12.89 -34.07
N ALA A 14 -28.92 12.50 -35.27
CA ALA A 14 -28.13 11.29 -35.47
C ALA A 14 -26.73 11.37 -34.84
N VAL A 15 -26.09 12.54 -34.90
CA VAL A 15 -24.80 12.79 -34.25
C VAL A 15 -24.93 12.83 -32.73
N LEU A 16 -25.99 13.45 -32.19
CA LEU A 16 -26.25 13.46 -30.75
C LEU A 16 -26.56 12.05 -30.20
N ALA A 17 -27.29 11.24 -30.97
CA ALA A 17 -27.57 9.84 -30.61
C ALA A 17 -26.29 8.98 -30.63
N MET A 18 -25.41 9.17 -31.62
CA MET A 18 -24.09 8.49 -31.65
C MET A 18 -23.16 8.96 -30.51
N ALA A 19 -23.22 10.22 -30.10
CA ALA A 19 -22.42 10.74 -28.99
C ALA A 19 -22.87 10.18 -27.62
N LEU A 20 -24.17 9.90 -27.47
CA LEU A 20 -24.74 9.28 -26.25
C LEU A 20 -24.49 7.76 -26.19
N LEU A 21 -24.29 7.09 -27.33
CA LEU A 21 -23.99 5.65 -27.41
C LEU A 21 -22.49 5.32 -27.19
N GLY A 22 -21.60 6.31 -27.25
CA GLY A 22 -20.14 6.14 -27.13
C GLY A 22 -19.58 6.14 -25.70
N ALA A 23 -20.40 6.36 -24.67
CA ALA A 23 -19.96 6.32 -23.28
C ALA A 23 -19.80 4.86 -22.80
N VAL A 24 -18.76 4.18 -23.28
CA VAL A 24 -18.29 2.93 -22.69
C VAL A 24 -17.76 3.26 -21.29
N GLN A 25 -18.65 3.18 -20.30
CA GLN A 25 -18.26 3.19 -18.89
C GLN A 25 -17.35 1.98 -18.69
N ALA A 26 -16.06 2.22 -18.50
CA ALA A 26 -15.12 1.20 -18.05
C ALA A 26 -15.58 0.75 -16.66
N ARG A 27 -16.34 -0.34 -16.60
CA ARG A 27 -16.83 -0.92 -15.34
C ARG A 27 -15.72 -1.77 -14.74
N ALA A 28 -15.02 -1.22 -13.76
CA ALA A 28 -14.22 -2.04 -12.84
C ALA A 28 -15.19 -2.92 -12.03
N ALA A 29 -15.09 -4.25 -12.18
CA ALA A 29 -16.06 -5.20 -11.65
C ALA A 29 -15.99 -5.38 -10.12
N SER A 30 -14.79 -5.22 -9.52
CA SER A 30 -14.58 -5.22 -8.07
C SER A 30 -13.80 -3.98 -7.62
N SER A 31 -14.28 -3.34 -6.57
CA SER A 31 -13.62 -2.19 -5.92
C SER A 31 -13.76 -2.38 -4.42
N VAL A 32 -12.71 -2.89 -3.79
CA VAL A 32 -12.68 -3.06 -2.33
C VAL A 32 -11.99 -1.86 -1.71
N LEU A 33 -12.71 -1.10 -0.90
CA LEU A 33 -12.14 -0.09 -0.03
C LEU A 33 -11.65 -0.75 1.26
N ILE A 34 -10.44 -0.39 1.66
CA ILE A 34 -9.80 -0.88 2.88
C ILE A 34 -9.51 0.31 3.79
N TRP A 35 -9.97 0.24 5.04
CA TRP A 35 -9.75 1.31 6.00
C TRP A 35 -9.56 0.76 7.43
N PRO A 36 -8.58 1.25 8.20
CA PRO A 36 -7.49 2.15 7.79
C PRO A 36 -6.44 1.43 6.93
N ILE A 37 -5.60 2.21 6.22
CA ILE A 37 -4.48 1.67 5.41
C ILE A 37 -3.17 1.49 6.18
N ASP A 38 -3.13 1.98 7.42
CA ASP A 38 -2.01 1.86 8.37
C ASP A 38 -2.54 1.50 9.78
N PRO A 39 -3.23 0.35 9.93
CA PRO A 39 -3.71 -0.11 11.22
C PRO A 39 -2.54 -0.31 12.19
N VAL A 40 -2.79 0.02 13.46
CA VAL A 40 -1.87 -0.20 14.57
C VAL A 40 -2.59 -0.97 15.68
N LEU A 41 -1.81 -1.72 16.45
CA LEU A 41 -2.18 -2.31 17.74
C LEU A 41 -1.34 -1.60 18.81
N GLU A 42 -1.94 -0.63 19.49
CA GLU A 42 -1.31 0.06 20.61
C GLU A 42 -1.00 -0.91 21.77
N ALA A 43 -0.08 -0.53 22.66
CA ALA A 43 0.35 -1.40 23.75
C ALA A 43 -0.81 -1.88 24.64
N ASP A 44 -1.79 -1.01 24.90
CA ASP A 44 -3.00 -1.24 25.69
C ASP A 44 -4.14 -1.89 24.89
N GLN A 45 -3.99 -2.06 23.57
CA GLN A 45 -5.02 -2.61 22.70
C GLN A 45 -4.83 -4.11 22.46
N GLN A 46 -5.86 -4.89 22.77
CA GLN A 46 -5.88 -6.31 22.41
C GLN A 46 -6.28 -6.54 20.94
N ALA A 47 -7.07 -5.63 20.36
CA ALA A 47 -7.52 -5.76 19.00
C ALA A 47 -7.67 -4.41 18.29
N SER A 48 -7.51 -4.44 16.98
CA SER A 48 -7.70 -3.31 16.06
C SER A 48 -8.72 -3.69 14.98
N ALA A 49 -9.38 -2.68 14.42
CA ALA A 49 -10.43 -2.85 13.43
C ALA A 49 -9.91 -2.57 12.02
N LEU A 50 -10.20 -3.47 11.07
CA LEU A 50 -9.99 -3.27 9.65
C LEU A 50 -11.32 -3.45 8.91
N TRP A 51 -11.79 -2.40 8.26
CA TRP A 51 -13.01 -2.40 7.47
C TRP A 51 -12.70 -2.70 6.01
N LEU A 52 -13.45 -3.64 5.45
CA LEU A 52 -13.46 -3.98 4.03
C LEU A 52 -14.84 -3.63 3.48
N GLU A 53 -14.93 -2.69 2.55
CA GLU A 53 -16.18 -2.25 1.92
C GLU A 53 -16.15 -2.58 0.44
N ASN A 54 -17.17 -3.25 -0.06
CA ASN A 54 -17.29 -3.53 -1.48
C ASN A 54 -18.06 -2.40 -2.18
N ARG A 55 -17.33 -1.55 -2.89
CA ARG A 55 -17.84 -0.47 -3.75
C ARG A 55 -18.04 -0.90 -5.20
N GLY A 56 -17.78 -2.16 -5.53
CA GLY A 56 -18.05 -2.75 -6.83
C GLY A 56 -19.52 -3.12 -7.02
N THR A 57 -19.82 -3.69 -8.18
CA THR A 57 -21.17 -4.15 -8.55
C THR A 57 -21.36 -5.66 -8.39
N GLU A 58 -20.29 -6.40 -8.16
CA GLU A 58 -20.31 -7.86 -7.95
C GLU A 58 -19.97 -8.21 -6.50
N THR A 59 -20.30 -9.42 -6.05
CA THR A 59 -19.93 -9.88 -4.71
C THR A 59 -18.44 -10.21 -4.64
N ALA A 60 -17.73 -9.61 -3.67
CA ALA A 60 -16.33 -9.91 -3.40
C ALA A 60 -16.21 -11.08 -2.39
N ASN A 61 -15.42 -12.10 -2.73
CA ASN A 61 -15.03 -13.15 -1.78
C ASN A 61 -13.56 -12.90 -1.43
N LEU A 62 -13.26 -12.67 -0.15
CA LEU A 62 -11.94 -12.26 0.30
C LEU A 62 -11.40 -13.27 1.30
N GLN A 63 -10.13 -13.67 1.16
CA GLN A 63 -9.37 -14.38 2.17
C GLN A 63 -8.41 -13.41 2.86
N ILE A 64 -8.37 -13.46 4.19
CA ILE A 64 -7.54 -12.58 5.01
C ILE A 64 -6.53 -13.44 5.77
N ARG A 65 -5.24 -13.08 5.65
CA ARG A 65 -4.12 -13.71 6.34
C ARG A 65 -3.21 -12.64 6.94
N VAL A 66 -2.58 -12.95 8.07
CA VAL A 66 -1.61 -12.05 8.70
C VAL A 66 -0.28 -12.78 8.80
N PHE A 67 0.77 -12.21 8.21
CA PHE A 67 2.13 -12.75 8.24
C PHE A 67 3.01 -11.89 9.15
N ALA A 68 3.91 -12.53 9.89
CA ALA A 68 5.01 -11.82 10.53
C ALA A 68 5.92 -11.27 9.43
N TRP A 69 6.33 -10.01 9.58
CA TRP A 69 7.14 -9.32 8.59
C TRP A 69 8.47 -8.92 9.22
N SER A 70 9.55 -9.45 8.66
CA SER A 70 10.91 -9.11 9.01
C SER A 70 11.69 -8.69 7.77
N GLN A 71 12.85 -8.08 7.98
CA GLN A 71 13.76 -7.72 6.90
C GLN A 71 15.14 -8.28 7.21
N SER A 72 15.69 -9.06 6.28
CA SER A 72 17.06 -9.56 6.38
C SER A 72 17.64 -9.81 4.99
N GLY A 73 18.94 -9.63 4.85
CA GLY A 73 19.59 -9.74 3.52
C GLY A 73 19.08 -8.70 2.52
N PHE A 74 18.66 -7.52 2.98
CA PHE A 74 18.08 -6.44 2.15
C PHE A 74 16.73 -6.78 1.49
N GLU A 75 16.03 -7.80 1.97
CA GLU A 75 14.75 -8.25 1.44
C GLU A 75 13.67 -8.34 2.52
N ASP A 76 12.42 -8.16 2.12
CA ASP A 76 11.26 -8.43 2.96
C ASP A 76 11.03 -9.95 3.09
N GLN A 77 10.79 -10.41 4.32
CA GLN A 77 10.49 -11.80 4.63
C GLN A 77 9.15 -11.90 5.34
N TYR A 78 8.33 -12.86 4.90
CA TYR A 78 6.99 -13.09 5.41
C TYR A 78 6.86 -14.51 5.95
N GLN A 79 6.46 -14.64 7.20
CA GLN A 79 6.35 -15.93 7.89
C GLN A 79 4.97 -16.14 8.48
N ASN A 80 4.49 -17.39 8.45
CA ASN A 80 3.27 -17.76 9.15
C ASN A 80 3.45 -17.54 10.65
N GLN A 81 2.43 -17.00 11.31
CA GLN A 81 2.48 -16.64 12.73
C GLN A 81 1.11 -16.86 13.39
N ARG A 82 1.08 -16.84 14.73
CA ARG A 82 -0.14 -16.97 15.54
C ARG A 82 -0.35 -15.84 16.56
N GLU A 83 0.55 -14.86 16.55
CA GLU A 83 0.62 -13.68 17.43
C GLU A 83 -0.47 -12.65 17.13
N VAL A 84 -0.93 -12.57 15.88
CA VAL A 84 -2.04 -11.72 15.44
C VAL A 84 -2.98 -12.51 14.54
N ILE A 85 -4.25 -12.55 14.90
CA ILE A 85 -5.30 -13.28 14.18
C ILE A 85 -6.30 -12.28 13.59
N GLY A 86 -6.51 -12.32 12.27
CA GLY A 86 -7.58 -11.59 11.59
C GLY A 86 -8.86 -12.43 11.53
N SER A 87 -9.97 -11.91 12.08
CA SER A 87 -11.25 -12.61 12.13
C SER A 87 -12.40 -11.75 11.55
N PRO A 88 -13.23 -12.29 10.62
CA PRO A 88 -13.14 -13.63 10.06
C PRO A 88 -11.96 -13.77 9.06
N PRO A 89 -11.42 -14.99 8.85
CA PRO A 89 -10.33 -15.23 7.90
C PRO A 89 -10.82 -15.31 6.44
N VAL A 90 -12.13 -15.42 6.21
CA VAL A 90 -12.76 -15.36 4.89
C VAL A 90 -14.04 -14.55 5.03
N ALA A 91 -14.31 -13.68 4.06
CA ALA A 91 -15.51 -12.85 4.03
C ALA A 91 -16.14 -12.83 2.64
N LYS A 92 -17.47 -12.88 2.58
CA LYS A 92 -18.25 -12.63 1.38
C LYS A 92 -18.98 -11.30 1.54
N ILE A 93 -18.66 -10.34 0.70
CA ILE A 93 -19.12 -8.96 0.83
C ILE A 93 -19.95 -8.61 -0.41
N ALA A 94 -21.27 -8.50 -0.24
CA ALA A 94 -22.17 -8.09 -1.31
C ALA A 94 -21.93 -6.61 -1.71
N PRO A 95 -22.36 -6.17 -2.91
CA PRO A 95 -22.24 -4.79 -3.34
C PRO A 95 -22.80 -3.79 -2.32
N GLY A 96 -22.05 -2.73 -2.03
CA GLY A 96 -22.39 -1.69 -1.07
C GLY A 96 -22.29 -2.11 0.40
N GLN A 97 -21.92 -3.37 0.70
CA GLN A 97 -21.78 -3.85 2.07
C GLN A 97 -20.35 -3.69 2.60
N ARG A 98 -20.23 -3.70 3.92
CA ARG A 98 -18.95 -3.66 4.63
C ARG A 98 -18.81 -4.82 5.60
N GLN A 99 -17.59 -5.33 5.73
CA GLN A 99 -17.19 -6.34 6.69
C GLN A 99 -16.13 -5.77 7.63
N LEU A 100 -16.36 -5.94 8.93
CA LEU A 100 -15.32 -5.72 9.94
C LEU A 100 -14.45 -6.97 10.05
N VAL A 101 -13.14 -6.80 9.90
CA VAL A 101 -12.12 -7.77 10.26
C VAL A 101 -11.45 -7.30 11.55
N ARG A 102 -11.61 -8.08 12.62
CA ARG A 102 -10.97 -7.83 13.91
C ARG A 102 -9.57 -8.44 13.92
N LEU A 103 -8.55 -7.59 14.01
CA LEU A 103 -7.14 -7.97 14.14
C LEU A 103 -6.84 -8.12 15.62
N THR A 104 -6.72 -9.35 16.13
CA THR A 104 -6.57 -9.63 17.56
C THR A 104 -5.18 -10.13 17.87
N ARG A 105 -4.46 -9.45 18.76
CA ARG A 105 -3.18 -9.90 19.29
C ARG A 105 -3.42 -11.06 20.27
N THR A 106 -2.55 -12.06 20.27
CA THR A 106 -2.62 -13.26 21.14
C THR A 106 -1.42 -13.40 22.07
N ARG A 107 -0.37 -12.59 21.84
CA ARG A 107 0.83 -12.48 22.67
C ARG A 107 1.19 -11.02 22.90
N GLU A 108 1.68 -10.70 24.08
CA GLU A 108 2.20 -9.36 24.36
C GLU A 108 3.44 -9.07 23.51
N VAL A 109 3.56 -7.81 23.10
CA VAL A 109 4.77 -7.30 22.45
C VAL A 109 5.74 -6.87 23.55
N PRO A 110 7.03 -7.26 23.49
CA PRO A 110 8.01 -6.84 24.50
C PRO A 110 8.06 -5.31 24.66
N PRO A 111 8.22 -4.79 25.90
CA PRO A 111 8.29 -3.35 26.15
C PRO A 111 9.33 -2.65 25.27
N GLY A 112 9.00 -1.46 24.79
CA GLY A 112 9.88 -0.67 23.94
C GLY A 112 10.12 -1.21 22.52
N GLN A 113 9.38 -2.24 22.09
CA GLN A 113 9.54 -2.84 20.76
C GLN A 113 8.31 -2.64 19.87
N GLU A 114 8.56 -2.55 18.56
CA GLU A 114 7.56 -2.63 17.50
C GLU A 114 7.72 -3.99 16.79
N LEU A 115 6.62 -4.73 16.67
CA LEU A 115 6.54 -5.90 15.78
C LEU A 115 5.76 -5.52 14.52
N ALA A 116 6.25 -6.00 13.37
CA ALA A 116 5.68 -5.70 12.07
C ALA A 116 5.01 -6.94 11.47
N TYR A 117 3.87 -6.71 10.83
CA TYR A 117 3.08 -7.73 10.16
C TYR A 117 2.58 -7.23 8.81
N ARG A 118 2.23 -8.16 7.91
CA ARG A 118 1.49 -7.87 6.68
C ARG A 118 0.16 -8.58 6.68
N ILE A 119 -0.91 -7.80 6.52
CA ILE A 119 -2.25 -8.31 6.26
C ILE A 119 -2.37 -8.50 4.75
N ILE A 120 -2.52 -9.75 4.32
CA ILE A 120 -2.75 -10.11 2.92
C ILE A 120 -4.24 -10.40 2.76
N ILE A 121 -4.87 -9.64 1.86
CA ILE A 121 -6.28 -9.78 1.50
C ILE A 121 -6.32 -10.21 0.04
N ASP A 122 -6.64 -11.47 -0.18
CA ASP A 122 -6.76 -12.08 -1.51
C ASP A 122 -8.21 -12.11 -1.95
N GLU A 123 -8.50 -11.63 -3.15
CA GLU A 123 -9.77 -11.88 -3.81
C GLU A 123 -9.80 -13.32 -4.32
N ILE A 124 -10.86 -14.06 -3.99
CA ILE A 124 -11.10 -15.43 -4.46
C ILE A 124 -12.02 -15.34 -5.69
N PRO A 125 -11.56 -15.77 -6.87
CA PRO A 125 -12.39 -15.74 -8.08
C PRO A 125 -13.57 -16.70 -7.94
N LEU A 126 -14.75 -16.24 -8.35
CA LEU A 126 -15.91 -17.11 -8.49
C LEU A 126 -15.77 -17.98 -9.74
N ALA A 127 -16.03 -19.27 -9.61
CA ALA A 127 -16.17 -20.15 -10.76
C ALA A 127 -17.37 -19.68 -11.59
N GLN A 128 -17.13 -19.25 -12.83
CA GLN A 128 -18.20 -18.97 -13.79
C GLN A 128 -18.29 -20.11 -14.80
N PRO A 129 -19.50 -20.46 -15.27
CA PRO A 129 -19.67 -21.46 -16.31
C PRO A 129 -18.90 -21.05 -17.58
N PRO A 130 -18.40 -22.02 -18.36
CA PRO A 130 -17.72 -21.73 -19.62
C PRO A 130 -18.58 -20.84 -20.51
N ILE A 131 -17.94 -19.88 -21.16
CA ILE A 131 -18.61 -19.05 -22.18
C ILE A 131 -19.08 -20.02 -23.27
N ALA A 132 -20.39 -20.08 -23.52
CA ALA A 132 -20.93 -20.93 -24.56
C ALA A 132 -20.27 -20.56 -25.90
N GLU A 133 -19.72 -21.56 -26.60
CA GLU A 133 -19.17 -21.42 -27.95
C GLU A 133 -20.33 -21.10 -28.92
N GLY A 134 -20.66 -19.81 -29.01
CA GLY A 134 -21.70 -19.31 -29.89
C GLY A 134 -21.31 -17.94 -30.40
N GLU A 135 -21.03 -17.88 -31.71
CA GLU A 135 -20.84 -16.67 -32.52
C GLU A 135 -19.49 -15.94 -32.39
N GLY A 136 -18.46 -16.53 -33.00
CA GLY A 136 -17.55 -15.82 -33.93
C GLY A 136 -16.70 -14.65 -33.41
N LYS A 137 -16.68 -14.36 -32.12
CA LYS A 137 -15.81 -13.33 -31.53
C LYS A 137 -15.09 -13.94 -30.34
N THR A 138 -13.85 -14.37 -30.56
CA THR A 138 -12.91 -14.72 -29.48
C THR A 138 -12.57 -13.43 -28.73
N ALA A 139 -13.47 -12.96 -27.88
CA ALA A 139 -13.17 -11.90 -26.94
C ALA A 139 -12.24 -12.52 -25.89
N ALA A 140 -10.93 -12.31 -26.06
CA ALA A 140 -9.96 -12.63 -25.02
C ALA A 140 -10.31 -11.80 -23.78
N ALA A 141 -11.06 -12.39 -22.84
CA ALA A 141 -11.44 -11.73 -21.61
C ALA A 141 -10.29 -11.85 -20.61
N ILE A 142 -9.54 -10.77 -20.41
CA ILE A 142 -8.55 -10.66 -19.34
C ILE A 142 -9.30 -10.45 -18.03
N ARG A 143 -9.04 -11.31 -17.05
CA ARG A 143 -9.62 -11.23 -15.70
C ARG A 143 -8.51 -10.91 -14.70
N PHE A 144 -8.72 -9.90 -13.89
CA PHE A 144 -7.79 -9.53 -12.82
C PHE A 144 -8.28 -10.14 -11.50
N GLN A 145 -7.34 -10.67 -10.72
CA GLN A 145 -7.56 -11.11 -9.35
C GLN A 145 -6.74 -10.21 -8.44
N MET A 146 -7.40 -9.54 -7.50
CA MET A 146 -6.72 -8.55 -6.66
C MET A 146 -6.10 -9.21 -5.42
N ARG A 147 -4.88 -8.78 -5.08
CA ARG A 147 -4.22 -9.03 -3.78
C ARG A 147 -3.83 -7.70 -3.17
N TYR A 148 -4.34 -7.42 -1.98
CA TYR A 148 -3.97 -6.24 -1.21
C TYR A 148 -2.99 -6.62 -0.10
N SER A 149 -1.96 -5.80 0.11
CA SER A 149 -0.97 -5.97 1.18
C SER A 149 -0.95 -4.72 2.04
N VAL A 150 -1.43 -4.85 3.28
CA VAL A 150 -1.57 -3.73 4.23
C VAL A 150 -0.59 -3.96 5.38
N PRO A 151 0.23 -2.96 5.76
CA PRO A 151 1.09 -3.07 6.93
C PRO A 151 0.25 -3.06 8.22
N LEU A 152 0.73 -3.76 9.23
CA LEU A 152 0.20 -3.71 10.60
C LEU A 152 1.39 -3.66 11.56
N PHE A 153 1.33 -2.72 12.51
CA PHE A 153 2.37 -2.59 13.53
C PHE A 153 1.76 -2.77 14.92
N ALA A 154 2.42 -3.56 15.77
CA ALA A 154 2.01 -3.78 17.15
C ALA A 154 3.10 -3.26 18.09
N TYR A 155 2.69 -2.48 19.08
CA TYR A 155 3.59 -1.83 20.02
C TYR A 155 3.58 -2.53 21.38
N GLY A 156 4.75 -2.62 21.98
CA GLY A 156 4.93 -2.99 23.39
C GLY A 156 4.77 -1.78 24.31
N ALA A 157 4.62 -2.05 25.60
CA ALA A 157 4.49 -1.00 26.61
C ALA A 157 5.63 0.04 26.50
N GLY A 158 5.27 1.32 26.59
CA GLY A 158 6.22 2.42 26.52
C GLY A 158 6.64 2.85 25.10
N LEU A 159 6.15 2.19 24.05
CA LEU A 159 6.39 2.61 22.66
C LEU A 159 5.08 2.94 21.95
N TRP A 160 5.12 3.98 21.11
CA TRP A 160 4.06 4.35 20.18
C TRP A 160 4.67 5.24 19.08
N SER A 161 4.05 5.33 17.92
CA SER A 161 4.54 6.19 16.81
C SER A 161 3.45 7.04 16.16
N LYS A 162 2.20 6.54 16.17
CA LYS A 162 1.08 7.18 15.51
C LYS A 162 0.33 8.07 16.49
N GLU A 163 0.13 9.32 16.10
CA GLU A 163 -0.69 10.23 16.87
C GLU A 163 -2.16 9.78 16.83
N ASP A 164 -2.79 9.77 18.00
CA ASP A 164 -4.19 9.42 18.17
C ASP A 164 -4.82 10.52 19.02
N SER A 165 -5.74 11.29 18.41
CA SER A 165 -6.41 12.40 19.08
C SER A 165 -7.24 11.98 20.30
N THR A 166 -7.57 10.69 20.40
CA THR A 166 -8.27 10.12 21.56
C THR A 166 -7.33 9.73 22.71
N ARG A 167 -6.02 9.69 22.48
CA ARG A 167 -4.98 9.33 23.46
C ARG A 167 -3.98 10.48 23.63
N GLN A 168 -4.18 11.29 24.66
CA GLN A 168 -3.27 12.40 24.96
C GLN A 168 -1.92 11.86 25.48
N ARG A 169 -0.86 12.02 24.68
CA ARG A 169 0.52 11.60 24.98
C ARG A 169 1.46 12.77 24.65
N ASP A 170 2.58 12.90 25.37
CA ASP A 170 3.61 13.90 25.02
C ASP A 170 4.24 13.52 23.66
N PRO A 171 4.10 14.33 22.59
CA PRO A 171 4.67 14.01 21.28
C PRO A 171 6.17 13.72 21.30
N LYS A 172 6.92 14.23 22.28
CA LYS A 172 8.36 13.94 22.44
C LYS A 172 8.65 12.51 22.90
N SER A 173 7.64 11.81 23.43
CA SER A 173 7.73 10.41 23.82
C SER A 173 7.43 9.43 22.68
N ALA A 174 7.04 9.93 21.50
CA ALA A 174 6.83 9.09 20.34
C ALA A 174 8.16 8.44 19.90
N GLY A 175 8.12 7.15 19.62
CA GLY A 175 9.20 6.45 18.95
C GLY A 175 9.41 7.05 17.55
N VAL A 176 10.67 7.29 17.20
CA VAL A 176 11.06 7.84 15.90
C VAL A 176 11.98 6.87 15.16
N PRO A 177 11.88 6.79 13.82
CA PRO A 177 12.91 6.13 13.03
C PRO A 177 14.20 6.95 13.05
N GLU A 178 15.34 6.26 13.12
CA GLU A 178 16.66 6.88 13.07
C GLU A 178 17.39 6.37 11.83
N LEU A 179 17.30 7.14 10.74
CA LEU A 179 17.79 6.71 9.43
C LEU A 179 19.20 7.21 9.16
N SER A 180 20.03 6.31 8.66
CA SER A 180 21.30 6.61 8.02
C SER A 180 21.36 5.96 6.64
N TRP A 181 22.07 6.55 5.69
CA TRP A 181 22.18 5.97 4.35
C TRP A 181 23.60 6.01 3.80
N ARG A 182 23.89 5.11 2.87
CA ARG A 182 25.15 5.12 2.11
C ARG A 182 24.93 4.64 0.68
N LYS A 183 25.87 5.00 -0.19
CA LYS A 183 25.96 4.43 -1.53
C LYS A 183 26.79 3.15 -1.50
N VAL A 184 26.35 2.12 -2.23
CA VAL A 184 27.02 0.81 -2.25
C VAL A 184 27.07 0.26 -3.66
N ALA A 185 28.24 -0.13 -4.16
CA ALA A 185 28.37 -0.86 -5.42
C ALA A 185 28.55 -2.36 -5.16
N VAL A 186 27.73 -3.21 -5.77
CA VAL A 186 27.89 -4.68 -5.73
C VAL A 186 27.69 -5.21 -7.15
N ASP A 187 28.59 -6.06 -7.62
CA ASP A 187 28.54 -6.68 -8.95
C ASP A 187 28.30 -5.68 -10.09
N GLY A 188 28.96 -4.52 -10.03
CA GLY A 188 28.83 -3.46 -11.03
C GLY A 188 27.53 -2.65 -10.98
N ARG A 189 26.62 -2.93 -10.04
CA ARG A 189 25.35 -2.23 -9.85
C ARG A 189 25.42 -1.25 -8.67
N ASN A 190 24.79 -0.09 -8.84
CA ASN A 190 24.81 1.01 -7.85
C ASN A 190 23.59 1.00 -6.95
N TYR A 191 23.87 1.10 -5.65
CA TYR A 191 23.04 0.91 -4.46
C TYR A 191 22.74 2.22 -3.74
N VAL A 192 21.50 2.51 -3.34
CA VAL A 192 21.24 3.29 -2.11
C VAL A 192 20.87 2.30 -1.02
N GLU A 193 21.63 2.29 0.06
CA GLU A 193 21.39 1.48 1.25
C GLU A 193 20.96 2.37 2.40
N VAL A 194 19.88 2.02 3.08
CA VAL A 194 19.33 2.75 4.22
C VAL A 194 19.22 1.81 5.41
N ARG A 195 19.73 2.26 6.55
CA ARG A 195 19.65 1.58 7.84
C ARG A 195 18.76 2.36 8.78
N ASN A 196 17.90 1.66 9.52
CA ASN A 196 17.10 2.23 10.59
C ASN A 196 17.61 1.73 11.95
N GLN A 197 18.12 2.63 12.78
CA GLN A 197 18.55 2.35 14.16
C GLN A 197 17.51 2.76 15.19
N GLY A 198 16.39 3.35 14.75
CA GLY A 198 15.31 3.80 15.59
C GLY A 198 14.41 2.66 16.07
N ALA A 199 13.54 2.98 17.02
CA ALA A 199 12.66 2.01 17.67
C ALA A 199 11.42 1.62 16.82
N VAL A 200 11.13 2.38 15.76
CA VAL A 200 9.94 2.19 14.91
C VAL A 200 10.31 2.21 13.44
N HIS A 201 9.48 1.61 12.60
CA HIS A 201 9.68 1.55 11.16
C HIS A 201 9.72 2.94 10.51
N ALA A 202 10.37 2.98 9.35
CA ALA A 202 10.30 4.09 8.41
C ALA A 202 9.64 3.64 7.10
N ARG A 203 8.51 4.22 6.75
CA ARG A 203 7.91 4.19 5.41
C ARG A 203 8.54 5.30 4.59
N LEU A 204 9.27 4.93 3.55
CA LEU A 204 10.01 5.85 2.68
C LEU A 204 9.17 6.16 1.44
N THR A 205 8.77 7.41 1.29
CA THR A 205 8.09 7.90 0.08
C THR A 205 8.79 9.11 -0.52
N ASP A 206 8.53 9.41 -1.79
CA ASP A 206 9.06 10.60 -2.50
C ASP A 206 10.58 10.72 -2.37
N VAL A 207 11.28 9.61 -2.65
CA VAL A 207 12.72 9.52 -2.43
C VAL A 207 13.46 10.14 -3.60
N ALA A 208 14.44 11.00 -3.32
CA ALA A 208 15.24 11.67 -4.32
C ALA A 208 16.71 11.79 -3.91
N LEU A 209 17.61 11.83 -4.89
CA LEU A 209 19.01 12.17 -4.71
C LEU A 209 19.24 13.62 -5.13
N LYS A 210 19.75 14.44 -4.21
CA LYS A 210 20.17 15.81 -4.47
C LYS A 210 21.70 15.84 -4.65
N GLN A 211 22.18 16.22 -5.83
CA GLN A 211 23.61 16.28 -6.17
C GLN A 211 23.86 17.41 -7.17
N ALA A 212 24.97 18.12 -7.04
CA ALA A 212 25.32 19.26 -7.92
C ALA A 212 24.17 20.28 -8.12
N GLY A 213 23.39 20.55 -7.06
CA GLY A 213 22.23 21.47 -7.10
C GLY A 213 20.98 20.93 -7.78
N GLN A 214 21.02 19.72 -8.37
CA GLN A 214 19.87 19.07 -9.00
C GLN A 214 19.26 18.02 -8.07
N THR A 215 17.92 18.00 -7.97
CA THR A 215 17.18 16.92 -7.32
C THR A 215 16.71 15.93 -8.38
N ARG A 216 17.11 14.67 -8.24
CA ARG A 216 16.70 13.56 -9.13
C ARG A 216 15.81 12.59 -8.35
N PRO A 217 14.51 12.46 -8.70
CA PRO A 217 13.64 11.50 -8.04
C PRO A 217 14.11 10.06 -8.33
N LEU A 218 14.15 9.23 -7.29
CA LEU A 218 14.27 7.78 -7.40
C LEU A 218 12.90 7.14 -7.56
N VAL A 219 11.90 7.63 -6.83
CA VAL A 219 10.50 7.23 -6.95
C VAL A 219 9.58 8.37 -6.53
N GLU A 220 8.48 8.55 -7.26
CA GLU A 220 7.36 9.42 -6.91
C GLU A 220 6.29 8.52 -6.27
N GLY A 221 6.21 8.51 -4.93
CA GLY A 221 5.42 7.52 -4.18
C GLY A 221 6.26 6.59 -3.28
N LEU A 222 5.76 5.38 -3.01
CA LEU A 222 6.37 4.44 -2.06
C LEU A 222 7.64 3.79 -2.64
N LEU A 223 8.78 4.00 -1.97
CA LEU A 223 10.00 3.22 -2.23
C LEU A 223 9.97 1.88 -1.50
N GLY A 224 9.56 1.92 -0.23
CA GLY A 224 9.56 0.76 0.65
C GLY A 224 9.59 1.15 2.11
N TYR A 225 9.94 0.18 2.95
CA TYR A 225 10.03 0.36 4.39
C TYR A 225 11.40 -0.08 4.90
N VAL A 226 11.83 0.50 6.03
CA VAL A 226 12.98 0.03 6.80
C VAL A 226 12.51 -0.21 8.23
N LEU A 227 12.38 -1.48 8.60
CA LEU A 227 11.96 -1.89 9.95
C LEU A 227 13.01 -1.53 11.00
N PRO A 228 12.65 -1.48 12.31
CA PRO A 228 13.61 -1.25 13.38
C PRO A 228 14.81 -2.21 13.31
N GLY A 229 16.02 -1.66 13.36
CA GLY A 229 17.27 -2.43 13.28
C GLY A 229 17.61 -2.97 11.88
N ALA A 230 16.73 -2.83 10.89
CA ALA A 230 16.93 -3.38 9.55
C ALA A 230 17.80 -2.49 8.66
N ILE A 231 18.29 -3.11 7.59
CA ILE A 231 18.99 -2.46 6.48
C ILE A 231 18.34 -2.90 5.19
N MET A 232 17.96 -1.94 4.35
CA MET A 232 17.37 -2.18 3.03
C MET A 232 18.16 -1.46 1.96
N ARG A 233 18.09 -1.96 0.73
CA ARG A 233 18.87 -1.45 -0.39
C ARG A 233 18.04 -1.46 -1.67
N TRP A 234 18.08 -0.35 -2.42
CA TRP A 234 17.35 -0.22 -3.68
C TRP A 234 18.30 0.18 -4.81
N PRO A 235 18.20 -0.47 -5.99
CA PRO A 235 19.04 -0.17 -7.14
C PRO A 235 18.83 1.26 -7.62
N VAL A 236 19.91 1.92 -8.02
CA VAL A 236 19.87 3.23 -8.67
C VAL A 236 20.56 3.17 -10.03
N PRO A 237 20.00 3.82 -11.07
CA PRO A 237 20.51 3.71 -12.44
C PRO A 237 21.89 4.37 -12.61
N ALA A 238 22.19 5.39 -11.82
CA ALA A 238 23.47 6.09 -11.83
C ALA A 238 24.10 6.08 -10.44
N ALA A 239 25.43 5.95 -10.40
CA ALA A 239 26.19 6.03 -9.16
C ALA A 239 26.00 7.42 -8.49
N PRO A 240 25.55 7.49 -7.24
CA PRO A 240 25.50 8.77 -6.51
C PRO A 240 26.91 9.34 -6.34
N THR A 241 27.07 10.66 -6.53
CA THR A 241 28.33 11.35 -6.29
C THR A 241 28.71 11.34 -4.80
N ALA A 242 29.91 11.79 -4.45
CA ALA A 242 30.34 11.81 -3.04
C ALA A 242 29.58 12.85 -2.19
N ASP A 243 29.17 13.94 -2.82
CA ASP A 243 28.39 15.05 -2.24
C ASP A 243 26.87 14.85 -2.32
N ALA A 244 26.40 13.71 -2.86
CA ALA A 244 24.98 13.44 -2.96
C ALA A 244 24.32 13.40 -1.58
N ALA A 245 23.11 13.94 -1.47
CA ALA A 245 22.25 13.85 -0.31
C ALA A 245 20.98 13.06 -0.66
N LEU A 246 20.56 12.14 0.22
CA LEU A 246 19.30 11.43 0.08
C LEU A 246 18.19 12.22 0.76
N GLN A 247 17.16 12.57 -0.01
CA GLN A 247 15.95 13.22 0.47
C GLN A 247 14.80 12.21 0.48
N VAL A 248 13.98 12.22 1.53
CA VAL A 248 12.88 11.27 1.71
C VAL A 248 11.75 11.91 2.50
N ARG A 249 10.51 11.54 2.21
CA ARG A 249 9.38 11.72 3.12
C ARG A 249 9.23 10.46 3.98
N VAL A 250 9.30 10.62 5.29
CA VAL A 250 9.21 9.49 6.24
C VAL A 250 7.83 9.47 6.88
N ASN A 251 7.18 8.31 6.90
CA ASN A 251 5.91 8.07 7.61
C ASN A 251 4.79 9.08 7.28
N GLY A 252 4.79 9.65 6.07
CA GLY A 252 3.80 10.65 5.66
C GLY A 252 4.00 12.05 6.25
N ALA A 253 5.18 12.35 6.79
CA ALA A 253 5.53 13.69 7.26
C ALA A 253 5.23 14.76 6.20
N PRO A 254 4.85 16.00 6.59
CA PRO A 254 4.43 17.03 5.65
C PRO A 254 5.58 17.51 4.75
N GLN A 255 6.83 17.37 5.19
CA GLN A 255 8.01 17.81 4.49
C GLN A 255 8.95 16.64 4.19
N VAL A 256 9.72 16.79 3.10
CA VAL A 256 10.86 15.92 2.82
C VAL A 256 12.03 16.28 3.74
N GLN A 257 12.79 15.29 4.18
CA GLN A 257 13.96 15.45 5.04
C GLN A 257 15.20 14.83 4.41
N ASN A 258 16.38 15.36 4.75
CA ASN A 258 17.64 14.74 4.39
C ASN A 258 17.93 13.58 5.34
N VAL A 259 18.35 12.44 4.81
CA VAL A 259 18.87 11.32 5.60
C VAL A 259 20.35 11.53 5.86
N ALA A 260 20.79 11.33 7.10
CA ALA A 260 22.20 11.46 7.46
C ALA A 260 23.04 10.39 6.76
N PRO A 261 24.23 10.72 6.22
CA PRO A 261 25.17 9.72 5.75
C PRO A 261 25.52 8.74 6.89
N ALA A 262 25.63 7.46 6.58
CA ALA A 262 26.18 6.47 7.51
C ALA A 262 27.64 6.84 7.80
N ARG A 263 28.02 6.78 9.09
CA ARG A 263 29.42 6.90 9.52
C ARG A 263 30.19 5.63 9.22
#